data_AF-A0A0Q7I982-F1
#
_entry.id   AF-A0A0Q7I982-F1
#
_cell.length_a   1.000
_cell.length_b   1.000
_cell.length_c   1.000
_cell.angle_alpha   90.00
_cell.angle_beta   90.00
_cell.angle_gamma   90.00
#
_symmetry.space_group_name_H-M   'P 1'
#
loop_
_entity.id
_entity.type
_entity.pdbx_description
1 polymer ?
#
loop_
_entity_poly.entity_id
_entity_poly.type
_entity_poly.pdbx_seq_one_letter_code
_entity_poly.pdbx_strand_id
1 'polypeptide(L)' 'MGRDAVLEGAQPLDIEQLQLLAQGRSATASPQQLARIEAKGWLETVGGIHLITLTGRTLLERRPFNLG' A
#
# COMPACT_ATOMS: atom_id res chain seq x y z
N MET A 1 18.04 -9.65 -10.18
CA MET A 1 17.09 -10.24 -9.22
C MET A 1 16.35 -9.10 -8.53
N GLY A 2 15.07 -8.82 -8.70
CA GLY A 2 14.08 -9.06 -9.73
C GLY A 2 12.99 -8.03 -9.40
N ARG A 3 12.92 -6.92 -10.16
CA ARG A 3 12.08 -5.74 -9.87
C ARG A 3 10.58 -6.06 -9.78
N ASP A 4 10.18 -7.23 -10.24
CA ASP A 4 8.80 -7.71 -10.36
C ASP A 4 8.28 -8.37 -9.08
N ALA A 5 9.16 -8.83 -8.18
CA ALA A 5 8.76 -9.55 -6.96
C ALA A 5 7.94 -8.68 -5.97
N VAL A 6 8.08 -7.35 -6.03
CA VAL A 6 7.31 -6.42 -5.19
C VAL A 6 5.84 -6.31 -5.66
N LEU A 7 5.55 -6.67 -6.91
CA LEU A 7 4.20 -6.59 -7.48
C LEU A 7 3.42 -7.91 -7.36
N GLU A 8 4.08 -9.04 -7.12
CA GLU A 8 3.40 -10.32 -6.91
C GLU A 8 2.44 -10.24 -5.73
N GLY A 9 1.15 -10.48 -5.98
CA GLY A 9 0.11 -10.50 -4.95
C GLY A 9 -0.47 -9.14 -4.52
N ALA A 10 -0.16 -8.04 -5.22
CA ALA A 10 -0.80 -6.73 -4.97
C ALA A 10 -2.28 -6.71 -5.42
N GLN A 11 -3.22 -6.70 -4.48
CA GLN A 11 -4.65 -6.62 -4.80
C GLN A 11 -5.07 -5.16 -5.08
N PRO A 12 -6.05 -4.90 -5.98
CA PRO A 12 -6.54 -3.54 -6.25
C PRO A 12 -6.94 -2.79 -4.98
N LEU A 13 -7.66 -3.45 -4.07
CA LEU A 13 -8.07 -2.87 -2.79
C LEU A 13 -6.88 -2.47 -1.90
N ASP A 14 -5.78 -3.24 -1.92
CA ASP A 14 -4.57 -2.89 -1.17
C ASP A 14 -3.98 -1.56 -1.72
N ILE A 15 -4.01 -1.39 -3.03
CA ILE A 15 -3.50 -0.20 -3.72
C ILE A 15 -4.37 1.02 -3.46
N GLU A 16 -5.69 0.89 -3.54
CA GLU A 16 -6.63 1.97 -3.21
C GLU A 16 -6.42 2.49 -1.79
N GLN A 17 -6.19 1.57 -0.84
CA GLN A 17 -5.89 1.95 0.54
C GLN A 17 -4.56 2.73 0.66
N LEU A 18 -3.51 2.30 -0.05
CA LEU A 18 -2.24 3.02 -0.06
C LEU A 18 -2.38 4.40 -0.72
N GLN A 19 -3.18 4.53 -1.78
CA GLN A 19 -3.46 5.82 -2.43
C GLN A 19 -4.18 6.79 -1.51
N LEU A 20 -5.18 6.35 -0.74
CA LEU A 20 -5.86 7.19 0.25
C LEU A 20 -4.87 7.76 1.27
N LEU A 21 -4.00 6.91 1.82
CA LEU A 21 -2.99 7.33 2.80
C LEU A 21 -1.95 8.26 2.18
N ALA A 22 -1.55 8.02 0.92
CA ALA A 22 -0.64 8.91 0.19
C ALA A 22 -1.24 10.31 -0.04
N GLN A 23 -2.57 10.43 -0.12
CA GLN A 23 -3.31 11.69 -0.20
C GLN A 23 -3.54 12.34 1.17
N GLY A 24 -3.01 11.76 2.26
CA GLY A 24 -3.20 12.26 3.62
C GLY A 24 -4.58 11.93 4.22
N ARG A 25 -5.35 11.02 3.61
CA ARG A 25 -6.63 10.55 4.13
C ARG A 25 -6.43 9.37 5.08
N SER A 26 -7.34 9.22 6.04
CA SER A 26 -7.35 8.08 6.95
C SER A 26 -7.64 6.75 6.22
N ALA A 27 -7.20 5.64 6.81
CA ALA A 27 -7.53 4.33 6.31
C ALA A 27 -9.02 4.00 6.48
N THR A 28 -9.59 3.30 5.50
CA THR A 28 -10.99 2.84 5.48
C THR A 28 -11.10 1.32 5.30
N ALA A 29 -9.98 0.64 5.04
CA ALA A 29 -9.87 -0.79 4.89
C ALA A 29 -10.19 -1.54 6.19
N SER A 30 -10.59 -2.81 6.05
CA SER A 30 -10.79 -3.69 7.19
C SER A 30 -9.47 -3.97 7.93
N PRO A 31 -9.51 -4.33 9.22
CA PRO A 31 -8.32 -4.73 9.96
C PRO A 31 -7.52 -5.85 9.30
N GLN A 32 -8.20 -6.84 8.68
CA GLN A 32 -7.53 -7.94 7.98
C GLN A 32 -6.77 -7.45 6.74
N GLN A 33 -7.35 -6.52 5.99
CA GLN A 33 -6.69 -5.93 4.83
C GLN A 33 -5.48 -5.09 5.28
N LEU A 34 -5.62 -4.28 6.32
CA LEU A 34 -4.50 -3.49 6.87
C LEU A 34 -3.35 -4.38 7.33
N ALA A 35 -3.66 -5.45 8.08
CA ALA A 35 -2.66 -6.43 8.52
C ALA A 35 -1.94 -7.09 7.34
N ARG A 36 -2.65 -7.39 6.24
CA ARG A 36 -2.03 -7.93 5.02
C ARG A 36 -1.11 -6.92 4.34
N ILE A 37 -1.50 -5.65 4.25
CA ILE A 37 -0.67 -4.60 3.65
C ILE A 37 0.59 -4.37 4.50
N GLU A 38 0.43 -4.38 5.83
CA GLU A 38 1.53 -4.26 6.80
C GLU A 38 2.49 -5.46 6.72
N ALA A 39 1.97 -6.69 6.60
CA ALA A 39 2.79 -7.89 6.41
C ALA A 39 3.65 -7.86 5.13
N LYS A 40 3.24 -7.07 4.12
CA LYS A 40 4.02 -6.83 2.90
C LYS A 40 5.03 -5.70 3.05
N GLY A 41 5.04 -5.01 4.19
CA GLY A 41 5.92 -3.87 4.47
C GLY A 41 5.54 -2.59 3.74
N TRP A 42 4.32 -2.48 3.22
CA TRP A 42 3.85 -1.30 2.48
C TRP A 42 3.19 -0.24 3.38
N LEU A 43 2.79 -0.67 4.57
CA LEU A 43 2.17 0.12 5.62
C LEU A 43 2.87 -0.17 6.95
N GLU A 44 2.93 0.81 7.83
CA GLU A 44 3.25 0.63 9.23
C GLU A 44 2.15 1.26 10.10
N THR A 45 1.88 0.68 11.27
CA THR A 45 0.97 1.25 12.25
C THR A 45 1.72 1.69 13.50
N VAL A 46 1.74 2.99 13.79
CA VAL A 46 2.41 3.57 14.95
C VAL A 46 1.39 4.31 15.81
N GLY A 47 1.15 3.83 17.03
CA GLY A 47 0.19 4.47 17.95
C GLY A 47 -1.25 4.54 17.40
N GLY A 48 -1.66 3.57 16.59
CA GLY A 48 -2.98 3.56 15.93
C GLY A 48 -3.07 4.43 14.68
N ILE A 49 -1.97 5.06 14.27
CA ILE A 49 -1.89 5.84 13.02
C ILE A 49 -1.26 4.97 11.94
N HIS A 50 -1.92 4.89 10.80
CA HIS A 50 -1.44 4.16 9.62
C HIS A 50 -0.59 5.07 8.75
N LEU A 51 0.66 4.68 8.52
CA LEU A 51 1.63 5.43 7.73
C LEU A 51 2.07 4.60 6.53
N ILE A 52 2.08 5.21 5.35
CA ILE A 52 2.61 4.57 4.15
C ILE A 52 4.14 4.56 4.20
N THR A 53 4.75 3.37 4.06
CA THR A 53 6.21 3.23 4.07
C THR A 53 6.83 3.70 2.75
N LEU A 54 8.16 3.84 2.72
CA LEU A 54 8.88 4.13 1.48
C LEU A 54 8.61 3.07 0.39
N THR A 55 8.51 1.80 0.78
CA THR A 55 8.17 0.69 -0.12
C THR A 55 6.75 0.85 -0.67
N GLY A 56 5.78 1.19 0.18
CA GLY A 56 4.40 1.48 -0.24
C GLY A 56 4.32 2.67 -1.21
N ARG A 57 5.08 3.74 -0.97
CA ARG A 57 5.16 4.89 -1.91
C ARG A 57 5.77 4.51 -3.25
N THR A 58 6.89 3.77 -3.22
CA THR A 58 7.55 3.27 -4.43
C THR A 58 6.61 2.40 -5.27
N LEU A 59 5.74 1.60 -4.63
CA LEU A 59 4.73 0.80 -5.32
C LEU A 59 3.72 1.68 -6.07
N LEU A 60 3.29 2.80 -5.47
CA LEU A 60 2.37 3.75 -6.11
C LEU A 60 3.03 4.52 -7.27
N GLU A 61 4.26 4.97 -7.09
CA GLU A 61 5.05 5.71 -8.09
C GLU A 61 5.43 4.87 -9.31
N ARG A 62 5.43 3.53 -9.17
CA ARG A 62 5.66 2.59 -10.27
C ARG A 62 4.39 2.19 -11.01
N ARG A 63 3.20 2.61 -10.53
CA ARG A 63 1.91 2.44 -11.22
C ARG A 63 1.37 3.67 -12.00
N PRO A 64 2.16 4.57 -12.62
CA PRO A 64 1.59 5.65 -13.41
C PRO A 64 1.03 5.19 -14.78
N PHE A 65 0.98 3.89 -15.09
CA PHE A 65 0.68 3.40 -16.45
C PHE A 65 -0.43 2.35 -16.59
N ASN A 66 -1.34 2.18 -15.63
CA ASN A 66 -2.56 1.37 -15.87
C ASN A 66 -3.77 1.95 -15.14
N LEU A 67 -4.25 3.07 -15.65
CA LEU A 67 -5.67 3.45 -15.57
C LEU A 67 -6.15 3.59 -17.02
N GLY A 68 -6.37 2.44 -17.65
CA GLY A 68 -7.05 2.26 -18.93
C GLY A 68 -8.14 1.23 -18.75
#